data_AF-A0A525W149-F1
#
_entry.id   AF-A0A525W149-F1
#
_cell.length_a   1.000
_cell.length_b   1.000
_cell.length_c   1.000
_cell.angle_alpha   90.00
_cell.angle_beta   90.00
_cell.angle_gamma   90.00
#
_symmetry.space_group_name_H-M   'P 1'
#
loop_
_entity.id
_entity.type
_entity.pdbx_description
1 polymer ?
#
loop_
_entity_poly.entity_id
_entity_poly.type
_entity_poly.pdbx_seq_one_letter_code
_entity_poly.pdbx_strand_id
1 'polypeptide(L)'
;MFPRVALATHEADHRFMVEGYVCGPDGKGMSSIDVLVKDTKISYGQVVRTDGDGYYKAMFHLHNDNFGDPLLVEARGEQQHLKVEFDQKDLESDRKIRVNFGTGCEVSGPPVWIWWGGGAVVAVAGGVIGMKLARSQRKRERGRVKSQGKRKS
;
A
#
# COMPACT_ATOMS: atom_id res chain seq x y z
N MET A 1 20.55 20.40 -17.09
CA MET A 1 20.83 18.96 -17.27
C MET A 1 20.20 18.23 -16.09
N PHE A 2 19.09 17.51 -16.29
CA PHE A 2 18.47 16.73 -15.22
C PHE A 2 19.24 15.41 -15.06
N PRO A 3 19.54 14.96 -13.84
CA PRO A 3 20.21 13.69 -13.65
C PRO A 3 19.29 12.58 -14.17
N ARG A 4 19.80 11.73 -15.06
CA ARG A 4 19.12 10.48 -15.41
C ARG A 4 19.34 9.55 -14.23
N VAL A 5 18.29 9.32 -13.45
CA VAL A 5 18.26 8.23 -12.48
C VAL A 5 18.42 6.95 -13.30
N ALA A 6 19.57 6.29 -13.18
CA ALA A 6 19.74 4.94 -13.68
C ALA A 6 18.95 4.02 -12.74
N LEU A 7 17.74 3.64 -13.17
CA LEU A 7 17.00 2.58 -12.53
C LEU A 7 17.71 1.26 -12.86
N ALA A 8 18.23 0.57 -11.85
CA ALA A 8 18.81 -0.76 -12.00
C ALA A 8 17.68 -1.79 -12.18
N THR A 9 17.08 -1.81 -13.37
CA THR A 9 15.94 -2.70 -13.69
C THR A 9 16.36 -4.17 -13.73
N HIS A 10 17.59 -4.47 -14.15
CA HIS A 10 18.11 -5.84 -14.28
C HIS A 10 18.36 -6.57 -12.93
N GLU A 11 18.16 -5.91 -11.78
CA GLU A 11 18.33 -6.55 -10.47
C GLU A 11 17.00 -7.06 -9.89
N ALA A 12 15.86 -6.46 -10.27
CA ALA A 12 14.55 -6.83 -9.71
C ALA A 12 14.03 -8.17 -10.25
N ASP A 13 14.32 -8.50 -11.50
CA ASP A 13 13.83 -9.70 -12.19
C ASP A 13 14.46 -11.02 -11.73
N HIS A 14 15.43 -11.01 -10.82
CA HIS A 14 16.00 -12.24 -10.25
C HIS A 14 15.86 -12.31 -8.72
N ARG A 15 15.37 -11.25 -8.09
CA ARG A 15 15.20 -11.20 -6.64
C ARG A 15 13.77 -11.62 -6.30
N PHE A 16 13.62 -12.76 -5.66
CA PHE A 16 12.35 -13.24 -5.12
C PHE A 16 12.33 -13.09 -3.60
N MET A 17 11.34 -12.38 -3.07
CA MET A 17 11.21 -12.05 -1.67
C MET A 17 10.08 -12.83 -1.02
N VAL A 18 10.39 -13.54 0.06
CA VAL A 18 9.37 -14.09 0.95
C VAL A 18 9.38 -13.26 2.21
N GLU A 19 8.27 -12.62 2.52
CA GLU A 19 8.14 -11.77 3.71
C GLU A 19 6.86 -12.08 4.49
N GLY A 20 6.80 -11.63 5.73
CA GLY A 20 5.57 -11.74 6.50
C GLY A 20 5.80 -11.53 7.98
N TYR A 21 4.81 -11.91 8.77
CA TYR A 21 4.83 -11.76 10.22
C TYR A 21 4.60 -13.09 10.90
N VAL A 22 5.25 -13.30 12.03
CA VAL A 22 4.88 -14.36 12.99
C VAL A 22 4.22 -13.70 14.18
N CYS A 23 2.96 -14.05 14.44
CA CYS A 23 2.18 -13.45 15.52
C CYS A 23 1.75 -14.48 16.57
N GLY A 24 1.62 -14.00 17.80
CA GLY A 24 1.05 -14.74 18.90
C GLY A 24 -0.48 -14.80 18.83
N PRO A 25 -1.12 -15.55 19.75
CA PRO A 25 -2.58 -15.61 19.86
C PRO A 25 -3.25 -14.25 20.14
N ASP A 26 -2.50 -13.29 20.68
CA ASP A 26 -2.94 -11.93 20.96
C ASP A 26 -2.78 -10.97 19.76
N GLY A 27 -2.38 -11.50 18.60
CA GLY A 27 -2.13 -10.70 17.39
C GLY A 27 -0.80 -9.94 17.41
N LYS A 28 -0.01 -10.02 18.49
CA LYS A 28 1.27 -9.31 18.55
C LYS A 28 2.35 -10.06 17.83
N GLY A 29 3.21 -9.30 17.14
CA GLY A 29 4.43 -9.82 16.55
C GLY A 29 5.33 -10.51 17.57
N MET A 30 5.81 -11.69 17.21
CA MET A 30 6.76 -12.46 18.02
C MET A 30 8.16 -12.24 17.48
N SER A 31 9.03 -11.64 18.30
CA SER A 31 10.41 -11.40 17.91
C SER A 31 11.30 -12.63 18.05
N SER A 32 12.42 -12.62 17.33
CA SER A 32 13.46 -13.66 17.44
C SER A 32 13.00 -15.08 17.13
N ILE A 33 11.97 -15.25 16.32
CA ILE A 33 11.49 -16.54 15.85
C ILE A 33 12.23 -16.92 14.57
N ASP A 34 12.75 -18.14 14.52
CA ASP A 34 13.31 -18.72 13.31
C ASP A 34 12.20 -19.04 12.31
N VAL A 35 12.39 -18.57 11.08
CA VAL A 35 11.55 -18.85 9.92
C VAL A 35 12.40 -19.50 8.85
N LEU A 36 12.11 -20.75 8.55
CA LEU A 36 12.70 -21.47 7.43
C LEU A 36 11.92 -21.15 6.17
N VAL A 37 12.63 -20.77 5.11
CA VAL A 37 12.07 -20.60 3.76
C VAL A 37 12.89 -21.46 2.81
N LYS A 38 12.25 -22.33 2.04
CA LYS A 38 12.95 -23.30 1.19
C LYS A 38 12.22 -23.55 -0.12
N ASP A 39 12.91 -23.36 -1.23
CA ASP A 39 12.55 -24.00 -2.49
C ASP A 39 12.95 -25.48 -2.40
N THR A 40 11.94 -26.35 -2.41
CA THR A 40 12.15 -27.77 -2.17
C THR A 40 12.55 -28.53 -3.44
N LYS A 41 12.34 -27.98 -4.63
CA LYS A 41 12.76 -28.61 -5.89
C LYS A 41 14.25 -28.45 -6.12
N ILE A 42 14.78 -27.24 -5.92
CA ILE A 42 16.23 -26.98 -6.05
C ILE A 42 17.00 -27.15 -4.73
N SER A 43 16.30 -27.54 -3.65
CA SER A 43 16.88 -27.74 -2.31
C SER A 43 17.64 -26.52 -1.76
N TYR A 44 17.23 -25.31 -2.15
CA TYR A 44 17.82 -24.06 -1.68
C TYR A 44 16.92 -23.42 -0.64
N GLY A 45 17.49 -22.98 0.48
CA GLY A 45 16.72 -22.41 1.58
C GLY A 45 17.54 -21.55 2.52
N GLN A 46 16.84 -20.76 3.32
CA GLN A 46 17.40 -19.82 4.27
C GLN A 46 16.60 -19.93 5.58
N VAL A 47 17.28 -19.73 6.70
CA VAL A 47 16.63 -19.50 7.99
C VAL A 47 16.87 -18.03 8.36
N VAL A 48 15.78 -17.30 8.57
CA VAL A 48 15.80 -15.89 8.97
C VAL A 48 15.10 -15.73 10.32
N ARG A 49 15.43 -14.66 11.07
CA ARG A 49 14.77 -14.36 12.34
C ARG A 49 13.83 -13.18 12.21
N THR A 50 12.70 -13.26 12.90
CA THR A 50 11.79 -12.14 13.02
C THR A 50 12.41 -11.00 13.83
N ASP A 51 12.09 -9.76 13.46
CA ASP A 51 12.46 -8.54 14.18
C ASP A 51 11.58 -8.30 15.42
N GLY A 52 11.71 -7.12 16.05
CA GLY A 52 10.96 -6.74 17.25
C GLY A 52 9.43 -6.78 17.06
N ASP A 53 8.95 -6.53 15.84
CA ASP A 53 7.53 -6.49 15.49
C ASP A 53 7.05 -7.81 14.88
N GLY A 54 7.89 -8.85 14.92
CA GLY A 54 7.58 -10.16 14.37
C GLY A 54 7.71 -10.25 12.85
N TYR A 55 8.22 -9.22 12.17
CA TYR A 55 8.41 -9.23 10.72
C TYR A 55 9.66 -10.02 10.33
N TYR A 56 9.57 -10.78 9.25
CA TYR A 56 10.72 -11.46 8.63
C TYR A 56 10.74 -11.24 7.13
N LYS A 57 11.94 -11.38 6.56
CA LYS A 57 12.18 -11.30 5.11
C LYS A 57 13.31 -12.24 4.72
N ALA A 58 13.08 -13.09 3.74
CA ALA A 58 14.06 -13.93 3.09
C ALA A 58 14.17 -13.56 1.60
N MET A 59 15.40 -13.43 1.10
CA MET A 59 15.68 -12.98 -0.27
C MET A 59 16.37 -14.10 -1.04
N PHE A 60 15.74 -14.52 -2.13
CA PHE A 60 16.25 -15.55 -3.03
C PHE A 60 16.68 -14.92 -4.35
N HIS A 61 17.72 -15.50 -4.94
CA HIS A 61 18.04 -15.28 -6.35
C HIS A 61 17.39 -16.42 -7.14
N LEU A 62 16.20 -16.19 -7.68
CA LEU A 62 15.45 -17.16 -8.47
C LEU A 62 15.35 -16.71 -9.92
N HIS A 63 15.47 -17.65 -10.84
CA HIS A 63 15.32 -17.43 -12.27
C HIS A 63 13.86 -17.65 -12.70
N ASN A 64 13.52 -17.31 -13.94
CA ASN A 64 12.15 -17.46 -14.46
C ASN A 64 11.67 -18.92 -14.50
N ASP A 65 12.58 -19.88 -14.67
CA ASP A 65 12.30 -21.31 -14.68
C ASP A 65 11.96 -21.88 -13.28
N ASN A 66 12.21 -21.11 -12.22
CA ASN A 66 11.74 -21.43 -10.87
C ASN A 66 10.25 -21.09 -10.65
N PHE A 67 9.59 -20.43 -11.61
CA PHE A 67 8.16 -20.20 -11.51
C PHE A 67 7.40 -21.54 -11.37
N GLY A 68 6.54 -21.61 -10.35
CA GLY A 68 5.77 -22.80 -10.01
C GLY A 68 6.51 -23.80 -9.12
N ASP A 69 7.77 -23.53 -8.75
CA ASP A 69 8.53 -24.41 -7.86
C ASP A 69 7.88 -24.49 -6.47
N PRO A 70 7.89 -25.67 -5.82
CA PRO A 70 7.31 -25.86 -4.50
C PRO A 70 8.13 -25.13 -3.42
N LEU A 71 7.46 -24.19 -2.74
CA LEU A 71 8.02 -23.36 -1.67
C LEU A 71 7.47 -23.84 -0.31
N LEU A 72 8.37 -24.19 0.60
CA LEU A 72 8.05 -24.46 2.00
C LEU A 72 8.43 -23.25 2.85
N VAL A 73 7.49 -22.78 3.67
CA VAL A 73 7.76 -21.81 4.73
C VAL A 73 7.37 -22.45 6.06
N GLU A 74 8.26 -22.41 7.04
CA GLU A 74 8.02 -22.99 8.36
C GLU A 74 8.39 -22.00 9.46
N ALA A 75 7.51 -21.84 10.44
CA ALA A 75 7.77 -21.10 11.66
C ALA A 75 7.04 -21.76 12.84
N ARG A 76 7.71 -21.90 13.98
CA ARG A 76 7.12 -22.43 15.23
C ARG A 76 6.43 -23.80 15.08
N GLY A 77 6.92 -24.65 14.17
CA GLY A 77 6.36 -25.97 13.89
C GLY A 77 5.09 -25.96 13.03
N GLU A 78 4.64 -24.79 12.57
CA GLU A 78 3.64 -24.66 11.52
C GLU A 78 4.34 -24.60 10.16
N GLN A 79 3.82 -25.35 9.18
CA GLN A 79 4.32 -25.38 7.82
C GLN A 79 3.26 -24.88 6.84
N GLN A 80 3.68 -24.04 5.90
CA GLN A 80 2.87 -23.62 4.77
C GLN A 80 3.58 -24.02 3.48
N HIS A 81 2.84 -24.74 2.63
CA HIS A 81 3.30 -25.18 1.32
C HIS A 81 2.67 -24.30 0.25
N LEU A 82 3.51 -23.56 -0.46
CA LEU A 82 3.13 -22.62 -1.50
C LEU A 82 3.88 -22.96 -2.79
N LYS A 83 3.71 -22.12 -3.80
CA LYS A 83 4.53 -22.11 -5.00
C LYS A 83 5.22 -20.77 -5.14
N VAL A 84 6.37 -20.79 -5.79
CA VAL A 84 7.01 -19.58 -6.28
C VAL A 84 6.16 -19.01 -7.41
N GLU A 85 5.53 -17.85 -7.19
CA GLU A 85 4.65 -17.21 -8.16
C GLU A 85 5.03 -15.74 -8.37
N PHE A 86 5.20 -15.34 -9.62
CA PHE A 86 5.48 -13.97 -10.07
C PHE A 86 5.17 -13.84 -11.57
N ASP A 87 4.97 -12.61 -12.08
CA ASP A 87 4.86 -12.39 -13.53
C ASP A 87 6.25 -12.40 -14.17
N GLN A 88 6.53 -13.41 -15.00
CA GLN A 88 7.81 -13.56 -15.69
C GLN A 88 8.09 -12.44 -16.71
N LYS A 89 7.04 -11.74 -17.18
CA LYS A 89 7.14 -10.65 -18.15
C LYS A 89 7.34 -9.30 -17.47
N ASP A 90 7.08 -9.21 -16.17
CA ASP A 90 7.33 -8.03 -15.37
C ASP A 90 8.78 -8.03 -14.90
N LEU A 91 9.56 -7.08 -15.43
CA LEU A 91 10.97 -6.87 -15.11
C LEU A 91 11.18 -5.69 -14.16
N GLU A 92 10.11 -4.98 -13.79
CA GLU A 92 10.18 -3.74 -13.03
C GLU A 92 9.70 -3.94 -11.59
N SER A 93 8.65 -4.75 -11.38
CA SER A 93 8.11 -4.99 -10.05
C SER A 93 8.94 -5.98 -9.23
N ASP A 94 9.03 -5.74 -7.92
CA ASP A 94 9.59 -6.71 -6.98
C ASP A 94 8.77 -8.00 -6.99
N ARG A 95 9.44 -9.13 -7.21
CA ARG A 95 8.83 -10.46 -7.11
C ARG A 95 8.73 -10.84 -5.64
N LYS A 96 7.52 -10.85 -5.08
CA LYS A 96 7.33 -11.12 -3.66
C LYS A 96 6.07 -11.91 -3.34
N ILE A 97 6.15 -12.67 -2.25
CA ILE A 97 5.01 -13.34 -1.63
C ILE A 97 4.98 -13.03 -0.13
N ARG A 98 3.77 -12.84 0.40
CA ARG A 98 3.56 -12.60 1.83
C ARG A 98 2.98 -13.84 2.51
N VAL A 99 3.65 -14.30 3.56
CA VAL A 99 3.28 -15.52 4.31
C VAL A 99 3.29 -15.19 5.80
N ASN A 100 2.12 -15.19 6.43
CA ASN A 100 2.01 -14.90 7.87
C ASN A 100 1.73 -16.19 8.65
N PHE A 101 2.19 -16.23 9.90
CA PHE A 101 1.96 -17.31 10.85
C PHE A 101 1.23 -16.81 12.08
N GLY A 102 0.30 -17.62 12.60
CA GLY A 102 -0.56 -17.24 13.72
C GLY A 102 -1.77 -16.40 13.31
N THR A 103 -2.44 -15.82 14.30
CA THR A 103 -3.69 -15.06 14.12
C THR A 103 -3.46 -13.58 14.35
N GLY A 104 -4.19 -12.72 13.64
CA GLY A 104 -4.14 -11.27 13.89
C GLY A 104 -2.91 -10.55 13.37
N CYS A 105 -2.14 -11.15 12.45
CA CYS A 105 -1.00 -10.51 11.78
C CYS A 105 -1.34 -9.37 10.80
N GLU A 106 -2.55 -8.84 10.90
CA GLU A 106 -2.97 -7.67 10.15
C GLU A 106 -2.20 -6.47 10.70
N VAL A 107 -1.07 -6.16 10.05
CA VAL A 107 -0.53 -4.80 10.07
C VAL A 107 -1.67 -3.94 9.53
N SER A 108 -2.23 -3.10 10.41
CA SER A 108 -3.27 -2.14 10.07
C SER A 108 -3.01 -1.58 8.67
N GLY A 109 -3.95 -1.81 7.75
CA GLY A 109 -3.93 -1.20 6.42
C GLY A 109 -3.73 0.32 6.54
N PRO A 110 -3.41 1.02 5.43
CA PRO A 110 -3.08 2.45 5.46
C PRO A 110 -4.08 3.20 6.35
N PRO A 111 -3.59 4.05 7.28
CA PRO A 111 -4.43 4.61 8.33
C PRO A 111 -5.68 5.24 7.73
N VAL A 112 -6.84 4.98 8.34
CA VAL A 112 -8.16 5.45 7.87
C VAL A 112 -8.20 6.97 7.62
N TRP A 113 -7.26 7.73 8.20
CA TRP A 113 -7.09 9.17 7.94
C TRP A 113 -6.86 9.52 6.46
N ILE A 114 -6.35 8.61 5.63
CA ILE A 114 -6.16 8.82 4.18
C ILE A 114 -7.52 9.00 3.47
N TRP A 115 -8.60 8.37 3.97
CA TRP A 115 -9.95 8.58 3.45
C TRP A 115 -10.60 9.89 3.92
N TRP A 116 -10.09 10.51 4.98
CA TRP A 116 -10.62 11.79 5.50
C TRP A 116 -9.85 13.02 5.01
N GLY A 117 -8.63 12.87 4.50
CA GLY A 117 -7.78 13.98 4.05
C GLY A 117 -8.22 14.70 2.77
N GLY A 118 -9.10 14.10 1.95
CA GLY A 118 -9.54 14.69 0.67
C GLY A 118 -10.71 15.68 0.76
N GLY A 119 -11.44 15.72 1.88
CA GLY A 119 -12.71 16.46 1.98
C GLY A 119 -12.60 17.96 2.30
N ALA A 120 -11.49 18.41 2.89
CA ALA A 120 -11.42 19.75 3.47
C ALA A 120 -11.10 20.88 2.47
N VAL A 121 -10.58 20.55 1.28
CA VAL A 121 -10.14 21.58 0.30
C VAL A 121 -11.32 22.16 -0.52
N VAL A 122 -12.46 21.46 -0.63
CA VAL A 122 -13.56 21.90 -1.50
C VAL A 122 -14.45 22.97 -0.85
N ALA A 123 -14.50 23.06 0.48
CA ALA A 123 -15.43 23.97 1.18
C ALA A 123 -15.08 25.46 1.03
N VAL A 124 -13.79 25.81 0.87
CA VAL A 124 -13.36 27.23 0.84
C VAL A 124 -13.68 27.89 -0.51
N ALA A 125 -13.56 27.16 -1.63
CA ALA A 125 -13.84 27.71 -2.96
C ALA A 125 -15.34 27.99 -3.19
N GLY A 126 -16.23 27.13 -2.67
CA GLY A 126 -17.68 27.30 -2.80
C GLY A 126 -18.22 28.52 -2.05
N GLY A 127 -17.71 28.80 -0.85
CA GLY A 127 -18.15 29.92 -0.02
C GLY A 127 -17.89 31.29 -0.65
N VAL A 128 -16.73 31.49 -1.28
CA VAL A 128 -16.34 32.78 -1.87
C VAL A 128 -17.18 33.10 -3.13
N ILE A 129 -17.48 32.10 -3.96
CA ILE A 129 -18.29 32.27 -5.17
C ILE A 129 -19.76 32.50 -4.81
N GLY A 130 -20.32 31.71 -3.90
CA GLY A 130 -21.72 31.85 -3.46
C GLY A 130 -22.01 33.20 -2.80
N MET A 131 -21.08 33.70 -1.99
CA MET A 131 -21.24 34.98 -1.29
C MET A 131 -21.17 36.20 -2.24
N LYS A 132 -20.39 36.14 -3.33
CA LYS A 132 -20.37 37.19 -4.37
C LYS A 132 -21.66 37.22 -5.20
N LEU A 133 -22.21 36.06 -5.57
CA LEU A 133 -23.46 35.98 -6.33
C LEU A 133 -24.66 36.51 -5.54
N ALA A 134 -24.79 36.11 -4.27
CA ALA A 134 -25.87 36.57 -3.39
C ALA A 134 -25.84 38.09 -3.13
N ARG A 135 -24.64 38.68 -2.99
CA ARG A 135 -24.49 40.14 -2.85
C ARG A 135 -24.86 40.90 -4.12
N SER A 136 -24.60 40.33 -5.31
CA SER A 136 -24.94 40.99 -6.58
C SER A 136 -26.45 41.00 -6.84
N GLN A 137 -27.17 39.93 -6.50
CA GLN A 137 -28.62 39.86 -6.64
C GLN A 137 -29.33 40.85 -5.70
N ARG A 138 -28.92 40.95 -4.43
CA ARG A 138 -29.48 41.94 -3.49
C ARG A 138 -29.25 43.39 -3.93
N LYS A 139 -28.16 43.70 -4.64
CA LYS A 139 -27.95 45.05 -5.22
C LYS A 139 -28.87 45.32 -6.41
N ARG A 140 -29.13 44.32 -7.27
CA ARG A 140 -30.07 44.47 -8.41
C ARG A 140 -31.52 44.63 -7.96
N GLU A 141 -31.95 43.92 -6.92
CA GLU A 141 -33.31 44.06 -6.37
C GLU A 141 -33.53 45.43 -5.71
N ARG A 142 -32.56 45.93 -4.94
CA ARG A 142 -32.64 47.29 -4.36
C ARG A 142 -32.62 48.41 -5.41
N GLY A 143 -31.96 48.18 -6.56
CA GLY A 143 -31.97 49.12 -7.69
C GLY A 143 -33.29 49.16 -8.46
N ARG A 144 -33.96 48.00 -8.63
CA ARG A 144 -35.26 47.91 -9.31
C ARG A 144 -36.40 48.53 -8.49
N VAL A 145 -36.39 48.38 -7.16
CA VAL A 145 -37.41 48.99 -6.28
C VAL A 145 -37.31 50.52 -6.26
N LYS A 146 -36.10 51.10 -6.35
CA LYS A 146 -35.91 52.56 -6.43
C LYS A 146 -36.24 53.17 -7.80
N SER A 147 -36.25 52.38 -8.87
CA SER A 147 -36.50 52.87 -10.24
C SER A 147 -37.97 52.85 -10.67
N GLN A 148 -38.85 52.10 -9.99
CA GLN A 148 -40.30 52.07 -10.30
C GLN A 148 -41.15 53.03 -9.44
N GLY A 149 -40.59 53.64 -8.39
CA GLY A 149 -41.25 54.69 -7.60
C GLY A 149 -41.20 56.11 -8.21
N LYS A 150 -40.69 56.26 -9.45
CA LYS A 150 -40.53 57.57 -10.12
C LYS A 150 -41.25 57.71 -11.46
N ARG A 151 -42.28 56.88 -11.71
CA ARG A 151 -43.23 57.04 -12.82
C ARG A 151 -44.66 56.70 -12.39
N LYS A 152 -45.29 57.64 -11.70
CA LYS A 152 -46.68 58.08 -11.92
C LYS A 152 -46.87 59.43 -11.23
N SER A 153 -47.21 60.42 -12.05
CA SER A 153 -47.85 61.68 -11.67
C SER A 153 -49.28 61.42 -11.21
#